data_AF-A0A537BMW5-F1
#
_entry.id   AF-A0A537BMW5-F1
#
_cell.length_a   1.000
_cell.length_b   1.000
_cell.length_c   1.000
_cell.angle_alpha   90.00
_cell.angle_beta   90.00
_cell.angle_gamma   90.00
#
_symmetry.space_group_name_H-M   'P 1'
#
loop_
_entity.id
_entity.type
_entity.pdbx_description
1 polymer ?
#
loop_
_entity_poly.entity_id
_entity_poly.type
_entity_poly.pdbx_seq_one_letter_code
_entity_poly.pdbx_strand_id
1 'polypeptide(L)'
;WLLLLLIILYKLGDAFAGTLTTAFLLRGAGFSLTDVGWANKWLGVGATILGLLIGGALMAKLRLFKSLLLFGFLQAFTNLGFVLLAAAGKSYPLMITVIAAENLCGGMGTAAFVALLMAMCDQRFSATQYALLSALASLGRVYVGPAAGALAERFGWTTFFFFTFLVALPGVAMLWWQRARIDELDKSRPL
;
A
#
# COMPACT_ATOMS: atom_id res chain seq x y z
N TRP A 1 14.99 1.22 -15.60
CA TRP A 1 15.01 2.42 -14.73
C TRP A 1 13.62 2.94 -14.39
N LEU A 2 12.80 3.41 -15.34
CA LEU A 2 11.47 3.97 -15.02
C LEU A 2 10.50 2.99 -14.34
N LEU A 3 10.50 1.70 -14.72
CA LEU A 3 9.69 0.67 -14.03
C LEU A 3 10.16 0.41 -12.59
N LEU A 4 11.46 0.54 -12.32
CA LEU A 4 12.01 0.41 -10.95
C LEU A 4 11.58 1.58 -10.07
N LEU A 5 11.58 2.80 -10.64
CA LEU A 5 11.08 3.98 -9.93
C LEU A 5 9.56 3.87 -9.65
N LEU A 6 8.79 3.34 -10.61
CA LEU A 6 7.37 3.05 -10.43
C LEU A 6 7.14 2.08 -9.26
N ILE A 7 7.92 1.00 -9.18
CA ILE A 7 7.84 0.02 -8.09
C ILE A 7 7.99 0.69 -6.73
N ILE A 8 8.98 1.59 -6.59
CA ILE A 8 9.23 2.32 -5.34
C ILE A 8 8.08 3.29 -5.07
N LEU A 9 7.70 4.13 -6.03
CA LEU A 9 6.67 5.16 -5.87
C LEU A 9 5.28 4.58 -5.57
N TYR A 10 4.94 3.44 -6.18
CA TYR A 10 3.64 2.80 -6.00
C TYR A 10 3.42 2.36 -4.54
N LYS A 11 4.44 1.80 -3.88
CA LYS A 11 4.38 1.40 -2.47
C LYS A 11 4.79 2.51 -1.50
N LEU A 12 5.24 3.66 -2.00
CA LEU A 12 5.77 4.73 -1.15
C LEU A 12 4.68 5.31 -0.24
N GLY A 13 3.51 5.67 -0.78
CA GLY A 13 2.41 6.23 0.02
C GLY A 13 1.90 5.27 1.11
N ASP A 14 1.80 3.99 0.78
CA ASP A 14 1.49 2.91 1.72
C ASP A 14 2.56 2.74 2.80
N ALA A 15 3.82 2.79 2.41
CA ALA A 15 4.93 2.71 3.35
C ALA A 15 4.92 3.87 4.35
N PHE A 16 4.60 5.09 3.91
CA PHE A 16 4.44 6.24 4.80
C PHE A 16 3.32 5.98 5.81
N ALA A 17 2.12 5.66 5.33
CA ALA A 17 0.96 5.43 6.18
C ALA A 17 1.22 4.29 7.18
N GLY A 18 1.55 3.09 6.68
CA GLY A 18 1.68 1.89 7.48
C GLY A 18 2.78 1.94 8.54
N THR A 19 3.85 2.71 8.32
CA THR A 19 4.94 2.82 9.32
C THR A 19 4.49 3.57 10.58
N LEU A 20 3.56 4.52 10.43
CA LEU A 20 3.07 5.33 11.53
C LEU A 20 1.64 5.02 11.98
N THR A 21 0.87 4.20 11.25
CA THR A 21 -0.51 3.83 11.63
C THR A 21 -0.63 3.37 13.09
N THR A 22 0.21 2.43 13.54
CA THR A 22 0.18 1.95 14.92
C THR A 22 0.56 3.05 15.93
N ALA A 23 1.57 3.87 15.60
CA ALA A 23 1.99 4.98 16.46
C ALA A 23 0.90 6.06 16.56
N PHE A 24 0.22 6.37 15.45
CA PHE A 24 -0.92 7.26 15.37
C PHE A 24 -2.08 6.79 16.23
N LEU A 25 -2.47 5.51 16.12
CA LEU A 25 -3.61 4.99 16.87
C LEU A 25 -3.35 5.06 18.39
N LEU A 26 -2.13 4.81 18.83
CA LEU A 26 -1.75 4.87 20.25
C LEU A 26 -1.53 6.30 20.75
N ARG A 27 -0.71 7.09 20.05
CA ARG A 27 -0.26 8.41 20.53
C ARG A 27 -1.09 9.58 20.01
N GLY A 28 -1.68 9.45 18.83
CA GLY A 28 -2.50 10.48 18.20
C GLY A 28 -3.97 10.36 18.59
N ALA A 29 -4.58 9.22 18.31
CA ALA A 29 -6.01 8.99 18.56
C ALA A 29 -6.33 8.51 20.00
N GLY A 30 -5.33 8.09 20.77
CA GLY A 30 -5.48 7.73 22.19
C GLY A 30 -6.20 6.39 22.44
N PHE A 31 -6.05 5.43 21.52
CA PHE A 31 -6.56 4.07 21.73
C PHE A 31 -5.65 3.26 22.66
N SER A 32 -6.21 2.24 23.31
CA SER A 32 -5.43 1.35 24.15
C SER A 32 -4.58 0.41 23.30
N LEU A 33 -3.42 0.00 23.84
CA LEU A 33 -2.54 -0.99 23.23
C LEU A 33 -3.25 -2.32 22.97
N THR A 34 -4.18 -2.70 23.85
CA THR A 34 -4.97 -3.92 23.72
C THR A 34 -5.93 -3.84 22.54
N ASP A 35 -6.63 -2.72 22.38
CA ASP A 35 -7.61 -2.53 21.30
C ASP A 35 -6.93 -2.48 19.93
N VAL A 36 -5.85 -1.69 19.83
CA VAL A 36 -5.05 -1.58 18.59
C VAL A 36 -4.38 -2.91 18.27
N GLY A 37 -3.85 -3.60 19.29
CA GLY A 37 -3.22 -4.91 19.14
C GLY A 37 -4.20 -5.97 18.63
N TRP A 38 -5.43 -5.99 19.17
CA TRP A 38 -6.47 -6.91 18.71
C TRP A 38 -6.92 -6.57 17.29
N ALA A 39 -7.18 -5.30 16.99
CA ALA A 39 -7.60 -4.84 15.67
C ALA A 39 -6.54 -5.14 14.61
N ASN A 40 -5.27 -4.85 14.84
CA ASN A 40 -4.22 -5.13 13.85
C ASN A 40 -3.94 -6.63 13.68
N LYS A 41 -3.90 -7.41 14.76
CA LYS A 41 -3.53 -8.83 14.69
C LYS A 41 -4.63 -9.71 14.12
N TRP A 42 -5.87 -9.52 14.53
CA TRP A 42 -6.96 -10.39 14.09
C TRP A 42 -7.67 -9.81 12.88
N LEU A 43 -8.12 -8.58 12.99
CA LEU A 43 -8.90 -7.93 11.95
C LEU A 43 -8.02 -7.47 10.78
N GLY A 44 -6.85 -6.88 11.05
CA GLY A 44 -5.89 -6.48 10.03
C GLY A 44 -5.32 -7.65 9.24
N VAL A 45 -4.85 -8.70 9.91
CA VAL A 45 -4.33 -9.91 9.23
C VAL A 45 -5.44 -10.62 8.44
N GLY A 46 -6.63 -10.80 9.04
CA GLY A 46 -7.77 -11.41 8.36
C GLY A 46 -8.17 -10.62 7.11
N ALA A 47 -8.28 -9.29 7.22
CA ALA A 47 -8.56 -8.41 6.10
C ALA A 47 -7.46 -8.46 5.03
N THR A 48 -6.19 -8.53 5.41
CA THR A 48 -5.07 -8.64 4.47
C THR A 48 -5.14 -9.95 3.67
N ILE A 49 -5.40 -11.07 4.34
CA ILE A 49 -5.54 -12.38 3.67
C ILE A 49 -6.72 -12.35 2.70
N LEU A 50 -7.88 -11.85 3.14
CA LEU A 50 -9.05 -11.68 2.27
C LEU A 50 -8.74 -10.76 1.09
N GLY A 51 -8.03 -9.67 1.33
CA GLY A 51 -7.60 -8.73 0.30
C GLY A 51 -6.66 -9.37 -0.72
N LEU A 52 -5.73 -10.21 -0.27
CA LEU A 52 -4.83 -10.95 -1.15
C LEU A 52 -5.61 -11.92 -2.05
N LEU A 53 -6.57 -12.65 -1.48
CA LEU A 53 -7.42 -13.61 -2.21
C LEU A 53 -8.33 -12.90 -3.21
N ILE A 54 -9.01 -11.83 -2.79
CA ILE A 54 -9.89 -11.02 -3.64
C ILE A 54 -9.07 -10.34 -4.75
N GLY A 55 -7.93 -9.75 -4.40
CA GLY A 55 -7.01 -9.13 -5.35
C GLY A 55 -6.50 -10.12 -6.39
N GLY A 56 -6.09 -11.32 -5.95
CA GLY A 56 -5.69 -12.43 -6.82
C GLY A 56 -6.79 -12.87 -7.76
N ALA A 57 -8.00 -13.10 -7.24
CA ALA A 57 -9.16 -13.51 -8.05
C ALA A 57 -9.57 -12.43 -9.07
N LEU A 58 -9.55 -11.15 -8.68
CA LEU A 58 -9.85 -10.04 -9.58
C LEU A 58 -8.79 -9.90 -10.68
N MET A 59 -7.51 -10.13 -10.37
CA MET A 59 -6.43 -10.15 -11.37
C MET A 59 -6.53 -11.29 -12.38
N ALA A 60 -7.28 -12.35 -12.09
CA ALA A 60 -7.56 -13.38 -13.09
C ALA A 60 -8.56 -12.89 -14.16
N LYS A 61 -9.38 -11.86 -13.84
CA LYS A 61 -10.38 -11.29 -14.74
C LYS A 61 -10.00 -9.93 -15.31
N LEU A 62 -9.11 -9.21 -14.64
CA LEU A 62 -8.65 -7.87 -15.00
C LEU A 62 -7.23 -7.92 -15.53
N ARG A 63 -6.92 -7.01 -16.47
CA ARG A 63 -5.55 -6.80 -16.96
C ARG A 63 -4.67 -6.26 -15.84
N LEU A 64 -3.38 -6.61 -15.84
CA LEU A 64 -2.43 -6.21 -14.79
C LEU A 64 -2.46 -4.70 -14.52
N PHE A 65 -2.46 -3.88 -15.58
CA PHE A 65 -2.54 -2.42 -15.48
C PHE A 65 -3.81 -1.94 -14.74
N LYS A 66 -4.98 -2.50 -15.08
CA LYS A 66 -6.26 -2.10 -14.45
C LYS A 66 -6.29 -2.49 -12.97
N SER A 67 -5.75 -3.65 -12.62
CA SER A 67 -5.66 -4.10 -11.23
C SER A 67 -4.74 -3.21 -10.41
N LEU A 68 -3.54 -2.90 -10.92
CA LEU A 68 -2.61 -1.97 -10.25
C LEU A 68 -3.25 -0.59 -10.06
N LEU A 69 -3.97 -0.10 -11.07
CA LEU A 69 -4.61 1.22 -10.99
C LEU A 69 -5.73 1.23 -9.95
N LEU A 70 -6.62 0.24 -9.99
CA LEU A 70 -7.74 0.14 -9.07
C LEU A 70 -7.26 -0.04 -7.62
N PHE A 71 -6.34 -0.97 -7.38
CA PHE A 71 -5.89 -1.27 -6.03
C PHE A 71 -5.01 -0.16 -5.47
N GLY A 72 -4.15 0.45 -6.29
CA GLY A 72 -3.35 1.61 -5.89
C GLY A 72 -4.23 2.81 -5.52
N PHE A 73 -5.31 3.04 -6.28
CA PHE A 73 -6.26 4.11 -5.96
C PHE A 73 -7.05 3.82 -4.68
N LEU A 74 -7.55 2.59 -4.51
CA LEU A 74 -8.23 2.17 -3.27
C LEU A 74 -7.32 2.33 -2.05
N GLN A 75 -6.05 1.94 -2.19
CA GLN A 75 -5.05 2.05 -1.13
C GLN A 75 -4.68 3.50 -0.80
N ALA A 76 -4.64 4.39 -1.80
CA ALA A 76 -4.53 5.81 -1.55
C ALA A 76 -5.77 6.32 -0.78
N PHE A 77 -6.96 5.93 -1.21
CA PHE A 77 -8.22 6.38 -0.61
C PHE A 77 -8.35 5.96 0.86
N THR A 78 -7.82 4.80 1.26
CA THR A 78 -7.79 4.39 2.67
C THR A 78 -6.99 5.34 3.56
N ASN A 79 -5.99 6.04 3.03
CA ASN A 79 -5.26 7.07 3.79
C ASN A 79 -6.17 8.24 4.19
N LEU A 80 -7.16 8.59 3.37
CA LEU A 80 -8.16 9.60 3.74
C LEU A 80 -9.05 9.13 4.90
N GLY A 81 -9.25 7.82 5.05
CA GLY A 81 -9.89 7.23 6.23
C GLY A 81 -9.13 7.57 7.52
N PHE A 82 -7.80 7.53 7.48
CA PHE A 82 -6.97 7.94 8.62
C PHE A 82 -6.97 9.46 8.85
N VAL A 83 -7.06 10.27 7.79
CA VAL A 83 -7.29 11.73 7.93
C VAL A 83 -8.60 11.99 8.69
N LEU A 84 -9.67 11.28 8.32
CA LEU A 84 -10.97 11.41 8.96
C LEU A 84 -10.94 10.90 10.41
N LEU A 85 -10.23 9.81 10.70
CA LEU A 85 -10.01 9.31 12.06
C LEU A 85 -9.17 10.29 12.91
N ALA A 86 -8.17 10.93 12.31
CA ALA A 86 -7.37 11.95 13.00
C ALA A 86 -8.19 13.20 13.32
N ALA A 87 -9.14 13.59 12.45
CA ALA A 87 -10.02 14.74 12.66
C ALA A 87 -11.19 14.44 13.61
N ALA A 88 -11.77 13.24 13.55
CA ALA A 88 -12.92 12.84 14.36
C ALA A 88 -12.54 12.43 15.80
N GLY A 89 -11.27 12.11 16.05
CA GLY A 89 -10.79 11.65 17.35
C GLY A 89 -11.12 10.18 17.64
N LYS A 90 -11.19 9.82 18.92
CA LYS A 90 -11.32 8.43 19.37
C LYS A 90 -12.69 7.86 19.06
N SER A 91 -12.80 7.15 17.93
CA SER A 91 -13.99 6.39 17.52
C SER A 91 -13.63 4.95 17.18
N TYR A 92 -14.10 4.01 18.00
CA TYR A 92 -13.85 2.57 17.81
C TYR A 92 -14.41 2.02 16.49
N PRO A 93 -15.67 2.32 16.09
CA PRO A 93 -16.19 1.85 14.81
C PRO A 93 -15.39 2.40 13.63
N LEU A 94 -14.96 3.66 13.72
CA LEU A 94 -14.17 4.30 12.68
C LEU A 94 -12.76 3.69 12.58
N MET A 95 -12.12 3.43 13.72
CA MET A 95 -10.84 2.72 13.76
C MET A 95 -10.95 1.34 13.10
N ILE A 96 -11.95 0.54 13.47
CA ILE A 96 -12.14 -0.81 12.93
C ILE A 96 -12.34 -0.78 11.42
N THR A 97 -13.21 0.11 10.93
CA THR A 97 -13.51 0.23 9.50
C THR A 97 -12.31 0.71 8.70
N VAL A 98 -11.56 1.70 9.20
CA VAL A 98 -10.35 2.21 8.53
C VAL A 98 -9.25 1.15 8.50
N ILE A 99 -8.98 0.45 9.62
CA ILE A 99 -7.98 -0.62 9.67
C ILE A 99 -8.37 -1.78 8.75
N ALA A 100 -9.63 -2.24 8.78
CA ALA A 100 -10.09 -3.29 7.87
C ALA A 100 -9.92 -2.87 6.41
N ALA A 101 -10.33 -1.65 6.05
CA ALA A 101 -10.25 -1.15 4.69
C ALA A 101 -8.79 -1.01 4.23
N GLU A 102 -7.91 -0.41 5.05
CA GLU A 102 -6.47 -0.29 4.79
C GLU A 102 -5.85 -1.66 4.54
N ASN A 103 -6.08 -2.62 5.43
CA ASN A 103 -5.47 -3.95 5.32
C ASN A 103 -6.02 -4.75 4.14
N LEU A 104 -7.32 -4.66 3.86
CA LEU A 104 -7.95 -5.26 2.69
C LEU A 104 -7.35 -4.70 1.39
N CYS A 105 -7.31 -3.37 1.26
CA CYS A 105 -6.77 -2.70 0.08
C CYS A 105 -5.26 -2.92 -0.04
N GLY A 106 -4.54 -2.93 1.08
CA GLY A 106 -3.11 -3.23 1.16
C GLY A 106 -2.79 -4.66 0.73
N GLY A 107 -3.64 -5.63 1.09
CA GLY A 107 -3.57 -7.01 0.60
C GLY A 107 -3.77 -7.10 -0.92
N MET A 108 -4.80 -6.45 -1.45
CA MET A 108 -5.06 -6.38 -2.90
C MET A 108 -3.89 -5.72 -3.65
N GLY A 109 -3.41 -4.58 -3.14
CA GLY A 109 -2.28 -3.85 -3.71
C GLY A 109 -0.98 -4.67 -3.67
N THR A 110 -0.78 -5.47 -2.62
CA THR A 110 0.36 -6.39 -2.54
C THR A 110 0.25 -7.54 -3.55
N ALA A 111 -0.95 -8.10 -3.76
CA ALA A 111 -1.17 -9.10 -4.80
C ALA A 111 -0.79 -8.57 -6.19
N ALA A 112 -1.29 -7.37 -6.56
CA ALA A 112 -0.96 -6.75 -7.84
C ALA A 112 0.51 -6.36 -7.97
N PHE A 113 1.12 -5.91 -6.87
CA PHE A 113 2.53 -5.60 -6.85
C PHE A 113 3.40 -6.83 -7.09
N VAL A 114 3.11 -7.95 -6.42
CA VAL A 114 3.82 -9.21 -6.66
C VAL A 114 3.63 -9.67 -8.11
N ALA A 115 2.41 -9.57 -8.66
CA ALA A 115 2.16 -9.88 -10.06
C ALA A 115 2.98 -9.01 -11.02
N LEU A 116 3.12 -7.71 -10.74
CA LEU A 116 3.97 -6.80 -11.51
C LEU A 116 5.45 -7.21 -11.44
N LEU A 117 5.97 -7.52 -10.25
CA LEU A 117 7.35 -7.96 -10.10
C LEU A 117 7.61 -9.25 -10.87
N MET A 118 6.69 -10.21 -10.78
CA MET A 118 6.77 -11.48 -11.52
C MET A 118 6.72 -11.25 -13.03
N ALA A 119 5.87 -10.34 -13.52
CA ALA A 119 5.80 -10.01 -14.94
C ALA A 119 7.08 -9.35 -15.47
N MET A 120 7.84 -8.67 -14.60
CA MET A 120 9.15 -8.10 -14.94
C MET A 120 10.32 -9.08 -14.85
N CYS A 121 10.10 -10.26 -14.25
CA CYS A 121 11.12 -11.28 -14.09
C CYS A 121 11.17 -12.20 -15.32
N ASP A 122 12.38 -12.51 -15.77
CA ASP A 122 12.62 -13.49 -16.82
C ASP A 122 12.47 -14.92 -16.26
N GLN A 123 11.82 -15.81 -17.01
CA GLN A 123 11.57 -17.21 -16.64
C GLN A 123 12.85 -17.99 -16.31
N ARG A 124 14.00 -17.57 -16.85
CA ARG A 124 15.30 -18.26 -16.64
C ARG A 124 15.95 -17.99 -15.27
N PHE A 125 15.68 -16.84 -14.64
CA PHE A 125 16.30 -16.42 -13.37
C PHE A 125 15.29 -15.73 -12.41
N SER A 126 14.02 -16.11 -12.50
CA SER A 126 12.90 -15.40 -11.90
C SER A 126 13.02 -15.21 -10.38
N ALA A 127 13.52 -16.22 -9.66
CA ALA A 127 13.67 -16.16 -8.20
C ALA A 127 14.65 -15.07 -7.75
N THR A 128 15.82 -14.98 -8.37
CA THR A 128 16.86 -14.00 -8.01
C THR A 128 16.43 -12.58 -8.38
N GLN A 129 15.82 -12.41 -9.56
CA GLN A 129 15.32 -11.11 -10.00
C GLN A 129 14.17 -10.63 -9.13
N TYR A 130 13.23 -11.52 -8.77
CA TYR A 130 12.16 -11.19 -7.84
C TYR A 130 12.71 -10.77 -6.48
N ALA A 131 13.70 -11.49 -5.95
CA ALA A 131 14.35 -11.13 -4.69
C ALA A 131 15.01 -9.74 -4.77
N LEU A 132 15.72 -9.44 -5.86
CA LEU A 132 16.35 -8.13 -6.07
C LEU A 132 15.33 -6.99 -6.18
N LEU A 133 14.26 -7.18 -6.95
CA LEU A 133 13.20 -6.18 -7.10
C LEU A 133 12.41 -5.98 -5.80
N SER A 134 12.14 -7.06 -5.07
CA SER A 134 11.47 -7.00 -3.76
C SER A 134 12.36 -6.30 -2.72
N ALA A 135 13.67 -6.54 -2.73
CA ALA A 135 14.63 -5.84 -1.89
C ALA A 135 14.68 -4.34 -2.24
N LEU A 136 14.69 -3.99 -3.53
CA LEU A 136 14.65 -2.59 -3.94
C LEU A 136 13.35 -1.90 -3.48
N ALA A 137 12.22 -2.58 -3.58
CA ALA A 137 10.93 -2.08 -3.08
C ALA A 137 10.93 -1.89 -1.56
N SER A 138 11.61 -2.77 -0.81
CA SER A 138 11.68 -2.68 0.65
C SER A 138 12.57 -1.53 1.13
N LEU A 139 13.62 -1.18 0.39
CA LEU A 139 14.47 -0.01 0.70
C LEU A 139 13.65 1.27 0.79
N GLY A 140 12.73 1.49 -0.17
CA GLY A 140 11.82 2.65 -0.13
C GLY A 140 11.06 2.74 1.18
N ARG A 141 10.59 1.61 1.72
CA ARG A 141 9.87 1.57 3.00
C ARG A 141 10.78 1.87 4.20
N VAL A 142 12.01 1.37 4.22
CA VAL A 142 12.93 1.52 5.36
C VAL A 142 13.33 2.99 5.56
N TYR A 143 13.64 3.72 4.48
CA TYR A 143 14.03 5.13 4.59
C TYR A 143 12.86 6.08 4.93
N VAL A 144 11.63 5.63 4.67
CA VAL A 144 10.42 6.43 4.90
C VAL A 144 10.10 6.55 6.39
N GLY A 145 10.43 5.58 7.24
CA GLY A 145 10.06 5.60 8.65
C GLY A 145 10.55 6.83 9.43
N PRO A 146 11.85 7.15 9.42
CA PRO A 146 12.36 8.34 10.09
C PRO A 146 11.79 9.65 9.54
N ALA A 147 11.66 9.76 8.21
CA ALA A 147 11.09 10.93 7.54
C ALA A 147 9.60 11.11 7.90
N ALA A 148 8.85 10.02 7.95
CA ALA A 148 7.46 9.99 8.36
C ALA A 148 7.30 10.47 9.80
N GLY A 149 8.14 9.95 10.72
CA GLY A 149 8.14 10.33 12.13
C GLY A 149 8.35 11.84 12.33
N ALA A 150 9.39 12.38 11.69
CA ALA A 150 9.68 13.81 11.75
C ALA A 150 8.55 14.68 11.17
N LEU A 151 7.87 14.20 10.12
CA LEU A 151 6.74 14.90 9.52
C LEU A 151 5.51 14.90 10.45
N ALA A 152 5.18 13.76 11.04
CA ALA A 152 4.06 13.62 11.96
C ALA A 152 4.25 14.44 13.25
N GLU A 153 5.48 14.48 13.80
CA GLU A 153 5.80 15.29 14.97
C GLU A 153 5.70 16.80 14.71
N ARG A 154 6.07 17.26 13.49
CA ARG A 154 6.07 18.69 13.15
C ARG A 154 4.73 19.22 12.68
N PHE A 155 3.97 18.44 11.89
CA PHE A 155 2.76 18.92 11.21
C PHE A 155 1.47 18.26 11.72
N GLY A 156 1.57 17.33 12.67
CA GLY A 156 0.44 16.60 13.22
C GLY A 156 -0.07 15.45 12.33
N TRP A 157 -0.93 14.62 12.91
CA TRP A 157 -1.40 13.38 12.29
C TRP A 157 -2.29 13.59 11.06
N THR A 158 -3.21 14.56 11.11
CA THR A 158 -4.12 14.84 9.99
C THR A 158 -3.36 15.25 8.73
N THR A 159 -2.40 16.19 8.86
CA THR A 159 -1.55 16.65 7.76
C THR A 159 -0.65 15.52 7.26
N PHE A 160 -0.14 14.69 8.16
CA PHE A 160 0.68 13.52 7.81
C PHE A 160 -0.07 12.55 6.89
N PHE A 161 -1.26 12.08 7.28
CA PHE A 161 -2.04 11.15 6.44
C PHE A 161 -2.56 11.79 5.15
N PHE A 162 -2.81 13.10 5.16
CA PHE A 162 -3.12 13.80 3.92
C PHE A 162 -1.90 13.86 2.98
N PHE A 163 -0.71 14.08 3.53
CA PHE A 163 0.53 14.02 2.77
C PHE A 163 0.79 12.62 2.21
N THR A 164 0.51 11.55 2.96
CA THR A 164 0.67 10.18 2.43
C THR A 164 -0.28 9.89 1.26
N PHE A 165 -1.50 10.43 1.29
CA PHE A 165 -2.42 10.41 0.15
C PHE A 165 -1.83 11.15 -1.07
N LEU A 166 -1.31 12.37 -0.86
CA LEU A 166 -0.67 13.14 -1.93
C LEU A 166 0.56 12.44 -2.51
N VAL A 167 1.38 11.78 -1.69
CA VAL A 167 2.56 11.02 -2.13
C VAL A 167 2.18 9.77 -2.93
N ALA A 168 0.98 9.20 -2.70
CA ALA A 168 0.48 8.09 -3.49
C ALA A 168 0.08 8.52 -4.92
N LEU A 169 -0.34 9.78 -5.12
CA LEU A 169 -0.81 10.28 -6.43
C LEU A 169 0.27 10.24 -7.52
N PRO A 170 1.53 10.69 -7.28
CA PRO A 170 2.62 10.51 -8.23
C PRO A 170 2.86 9.06 -8.63
N GLY A 171 2.72 8.11 -7.70
CA GLY A 171 2.84 6.68 -7.99
C GLY A 171 1.76 6.20 -8.96
N VAL A 172 0.51 6.59 -8.73
CA VAL A 172 -0.63 6.28 -9.61
C VAL A 172 -0.51 7.00 -10.96
N ALA A 173 -0.07 8.26 -10.98
CA ALA A 173 0.16 9.01 -12.22
C ALA A 173 1.29 8.39 -13.06
N MET A 174 2.37 7.95 -12.41
CA MET A 174 3.46 7.27 -13.08
C MET A 174 3.01 5.90 -13.61
N LEU A 175 2.16 5.18 -12.88
CA LEU A 175 1.55 3.94 -13.35
C LEU A 175 0.78 4.18 -14.65
N TRP A 176 -0.06 5.22 -14.68
CA TRP A 176 -0.80 5.61 -15.88
C TRP A 176 0.11 5.98 -17.04
N TRP A 177 1.22 6.68 -16.78
CA TRP A 177 2.20 7.02 -17.81
C TRP A 177 2.90 5.77 -18.37
N GLN A 178 3.18 4.79 -17.53
CA GLN A 178 3.81 3.52 -17.94
C GLN A 178 2.81 2.48 -18.47
N ARG A 179 1.54 2.85 -18.72
CA ARG A 179 0.50 1.90 -19.16
C ARG A 179 0.92 1.02 -20.33
N ALA A 180 1.57 1.61 -21.34
CA ALA A 180 1.95 0.89 -22.57
C ALA A 180 2.96 -0.22 -22.27
N ARG A 181 3.92 0.05 -21.37
CA ARG A 181 4.91 -0.93 -20.94
C ARG A 181 4.30 -2.04 -20.08
N ILE A 182 3.34 -1.69 -19.23
CA ILE A 182 2.67 -2.70 -18.38
C ILE A 182 1.77 -3.59 -19.24
N ASP A 183 1.08 -3.03 -20.24
CA ASP A 183 0.29 -3.80 -21.20
C ASP A 183 1.16 -4.70 -22.08
N GLU A 184 2.40 -4.29 -22.41
CA GLU A 184 3.38 -5.15 -23.08
C GLU A 184 3.81 -6.32 -22.18
N LEU A 185 4.10 -6.06 -20.89
CA LEU A 185 4.46 -7.09 -19.92
C LEU A 185 3.33 -8.11 -19.69
N ASP A 186 2.07 -7.63 -19.66
CA ASP A 186 0.89 -8.49 -19.49
C ASP A 186 0.68 -9.40 -20.70
N LYS A 187 1.03 -8.96 -21.92
CA LYS A 187 0.98 -9.79 -23.15
C LYS A 187 2.06 -10.86 -23.18
N SER A 188 3.23 -10.61 -22.60
CA SER A 188 4.34 -11.57 -22.53
C SER A 188 4.18 -12.64 -21.45
N ARG A 189 3.11 -12.58 -20.66
CA ARG A 189 2.84 -13.52 -19.57
C ARG A 189 2.43 -14.89 -20.15
N PRO A 190 3.20 -15.96 -19.92
CA PRO A 190 2.74 -17.30 -20.30
C PRO A 190 1.52 -17.65 -19.45
N LEU A 191 0.48 -18.19 -20.11
CA LEU A 191 -0.74 -18.70 -19.49
C LEU A 191 -0.42 -19.87 -18.55
#